data_AF-A0A835FK58-F1
#
_entry.id   AF-A0A835FK58-F1
#
_cell.length_a   1.000
_cell.length_b   1.000
_cell.length_c   1.000
_cell.angle_alpha   90.00
_cell.angle_beta   90.00
_cell.angle_gamma   90.00
#
_symmetry.space_group_name_H-M   'P 1'
#
loop_
_entity.id
_entity.type
_entity.pdbx_description
1 polymer ?
#
loop_
_entity_poly.entity_id
_entity_poly.type
_entity_poly.pdbx_seq_one_letter_code
_entity_poly.pdbx_strand_id
1 'polypeptide(L)' 'MMLGEDDEEGQRILVQVKMLREPCIAALLELAEQQFGHGQRGVLRIPCSMIYFEHIVNKMVLKGSR' A
#
# COMPACT_ATOMS: atom_id res chain seq x y z
N MET A 1 2.28 -13.73 30.56
CA MET A 1 1.11 -13.02 30.02
C MET A 1 1.59 -12.17 28.86
N MET A 2 1.10 -12.54 27.67
CA MET A 2 1.21 -11.98 26.32
C MET A 2 2.57 -11.41 25.83
N LEU A 3 3.20 -12.18 24.94
CA LEU A 3 4.06 -11.64 23.88
C LEU A 3 3.22 -10.63 23.09
N GLY A 4 3.78 -9.46 22.78
CA GLY A 4 3.11 -8.43 22.00
C GLY A 4 2.73 -8.97 20.63
N GLU A 5 1.46 -9.31 20.46
CA GLU A 5 0.83 -9.57 19.18
C GLU A 5 0.31 -8.22 18.67
N ASP A 6 1.22 -7.32 18.29
CA ASP A 6 0.92 -6.24 17.35
C ASP A 6 0.78 -6.83 15.93
N ASP A 7 -0.02 -7.89 15.79
CA ASP A 7 -0.51 -8.38 14.51
C ASP A 7 -1.73 -7.54 14.13
N GLU A 8 -1.46 -6.28 13.82
CA GLU A 8 -2.33 -5.49 12.98
C GLU A 8 -2.41 -6.21 11.61
N GLU A 9 -3.45 -7.01 11.41
CA GLU A 9 -3.74 -8.02 10.37
C GLU A 9 -3.67 -7.57 8.89
N GLY A 10 -2.66 -6.79 8.52
CA GLY A 10 -2.44 -6.22 7.20
C GLY A 10 -1.15 -6.75 6.59
N GLN A 11 -1.25 -7.38 5.42
CA GLN A 11 -0.07 -7.82 4.67
C GLN A 11 0.68 -6.59 4.12
N ARG A 12 1.99 -6.52 4.39
CA ARG A 12 2.85 -5.39 3.99
C ARG A 12 3.57 -5.75 2.70
N ILE A 13 3.44 -4.91 1.67
CA ILE A 13 4.19 -5.03 0.41
C ILE A 13 5.18 -3.88 0.30
N LEU A 14 6.41 -4.20 -0.08
CA LEU A 14 7.42 -3.21 -0.42
C LEU A 14 7.26 -2.82 -1.89
N VAL A 15 7.00 -1.54 -2.15
CA VAL A 15 6.92 -1.00 -3.52
C VAL A 15 8.04 0.01 -3.73
N GLN A 16 8.48 0.18 -4.99
CA GLN A 16 9.44 1.22 -5.30
C GLN A 16 8.76 2.59 -5.23
N VAL A 17 9.44 3.59 -4.65
CA VAL A 17 8.92 4.97 -4.50
C VAL A 17 8.44 5.56 -5.82
N LYS A 18 9.06 5.18 -6.95
CA LYS A 18 8.65 5.60 -8.29
C LYS A 18 7.21 5.19 -8.66
N MET A 19 6.71 4.08 -8.09
CA MET A 19 5.33 3.62 -8.32
C MET A 19 4.30 4.48 -7.58
N LEU A 20 4.68 5.18 -6.51
CA LEU A 20 3.77 6.11 -5.82
C LEU A 20 3.35 7.28 -6.71
N ARG A 21 4.11 7.56 -7.78
CA ARG A 21 3.78 8.57 -8.79
C ARG A 21 2.78 8.10 -9.84
N GLU A 22 2.51 6.80 -9.91
CA GLU A 22 1.52 6.28 -10.87
C GLU A 22 0.12 6.73 -10.43
N PRO A 23 -0.73 7.16 -11.38
CA PRO A 23 -2.05 7.69 -11.06
C PRO A 23 -2.94 6.68 -10.33
N CYS A 24 -2.77 5.38 -10.61
CA CYS A 24 -3.48 4.32 -9.91
C CYS A 24 -3.12 4.24 -8.43
N ILE A 25 -1.83 4.39 -8.09
CA ILE A 25 -1.39 4.39 -6.70
C ILE A 25 -1.79 5.70 -6.03
N ALA A 26 -1.64 6.84 -6.71
CA ALA A 26 -2.07 8.14 -6.19
C ALA A 26 -3.56 8.16 -5.79
N ALA A 27 -4.43 7.57 -6.60
CA ALA A 27 -5.86 7.44 -6.25
C ALA A 27 -6.08 6.58 -5.00
N LEU A 28 -5.30 5.50 -4.82
CA LEU A 28 -5.36 4.68 -3.61
C LEU A 28 -4.84 5.43 -2.38
N LEU A 29 -3.83 6.30 -2.54
CA LEU A 29 -3.33 7.17 -1.48
C LEU A 29 -4.38 8.19 -1.03
N GLU A 30 -5.08 8.80 -1.99
CA GLU A 30 -6.17 9.73 -1.70
C GLU A 30 -7.31 9.04 -0.94
N LEU A 31 -7.70 7.83 -1.36
CA LEU A 31 -8.68 7.04 -0.63
C LEU A 31 -8.21 6.69 0.79
N ALA A 32 -6.94 6.34 0.95
CA ALA A 32 -6.35 6.07 2.25
C ALA A 32 -6.36 7.32 3.15
N GLU A 33 -6.03 8.49 2.59
CA GLU A 33 -6.09 9.77 3.29
C GLU A 33 -7.52 10.12 3.73
N GLN A 34 -8.52 9.91 2.86
CA GLN A 34 -9.91 10.16 3.22
C GLN A 34 -10.39 9.24 4.36
N GLN A 35 -9.91 7.99 4.40
CA GLN A 35 -10.36 7.01 5.39
C GLN A 35 -9.58 7.06 6.71
N PHE A 36 -8.27 7.28 6.63
CA PHE A 36 -7.35 7.19 7.77
C PHE A 36 -6.70 8.52 8.15
N GLY A 37 -6.82 9.55 7.29
CA GLY A 37 -6.14 10.83 7.44
C GLY A 37 -4.64 10.75 7.21
N HIS A 38 -3.97 11.90 7.36
CA HIS A 38 -2.50 12.00 7.30
C HIS A 38 -1.80 11.57 8.60
N GLY A 39 -2.55 11.10 9.60
CA GLY A 39 -2.02 10.72 10.91
C GLY A 39 -1.23 9.42 10.92
N GLN A 40 -1.15 8.72 9.78
CA GLN A 40 -0.44 7.45 9.68
C GLN A 40 1.06 7.65 9.82
N ARG A 41 1.61 7.16 10.93
CA ARG A 41 3.05 7.19 11.21
C ARG A 41 3.65 5.83 10.85
N GLY A 42 4.58 5.82 9.90
CA GLY A 42 5.30 4.62 9.49
C GLY A 42 4.71 3.98 8.24
N VAL A 43 4.06 2.81 8.40
CA VAL A 43 3.48 2.07 7.27
C VAL A 43 2.21 2.73 6.78
N LEU A 44 2.12 2.91 5.47
CA LEU A 44 0.94 3.42 4.81
C LEU A 44 -0.10 2.31 4.66
N ARG A 45 -1.29 2.51 5.22
CA ARG A 45 -2.42 1.58 5.20
C ARG A 45 -3.41 2.03 4.13
N ILE A 46 -3.61 1.20 3.12
CA ILE A 46 -4.51 1.49 2.01
C ILE A 46 -5.73 0.57 2.13
N PRO A 47 -6.97 1.09 2.01
CA PRO A 47 -8.19 0.28 2.04
C PRO A 47 -8.38 -0.39 0.67
N CYS A 48 -7.54 -1.38 0.38
CA CYS A 48 -7.55 -2.09 -0.90
C CYS A 48 -7.38 -3.59 -0.65
N SER A 49 -8.03 -4.42 -1.47
CA SER A 49 -7.81 -5.86 -1.44
C SER A 49 -6.38 -6.17 -1.84
N MET A 50 -5.71 -7.00 -1.05
CA MET A 50 -4.32 -7.36 -1.29
C MET A 50 -4.10 -7.93 -2.70
N ILE A 51 -4.97 -8.84 -3.14
CA ILE A 51 -4.86 -9.49 -4.46
C ILE A 51 -4.88 -8.44 -5.56
N TYR A 52 -5.69 -7.40 -5.40
CA TYR A 52 -5.76 -6.29 -6.35
C TYR A 52 -4.52 -5.42 -6.31
N PHE A 53 -4.03 -5.07 -5.11
CA PHE A 53 -2.81 -4.27 -4.95
C PHE A 53 -1.59 -4.98 -5.53
N GLU A 54 -1.41 -6.27 -5.22
CA GLU A 54 -0.34 -7.09 -5.76
C GLU A 54 -0.41 -7.19 -7.29
N HIS A 55 -1.61 -7.32 -7.86
CA HIS A 55 -1.79 -7.33 -9.30
C HIS A 55 -1.38 -6.02 -9.97
N ILE A 56 -1.72 -4.87 -9.37
CA ILE A 56 -1.28 -3.55 -9.86
C ILE A 56 0.24 -3.44 -9.76
N VAL A 57 0.83 -3.77 -8.60
CA VAL A 57 2.27 -3.73 -8.38
C VAL A 57 3.01 -4.61 -9.39
N ASN A 58 2.57 -5.85 -9.59
CA ASN A 58 3.15 -6.75 -10.59
C ASN A 58 3.04 -6.19 -12.01
N LYS A 59 1.90 -5.60 -12.39
CA LYS A 59 1.75 -4.93 -13.69
C LYS A 59 2.69 -3.72 -13.84
N MET A 60 2.94 -2.99 -12.76
CA MET A 60 3.86 -1.85 -12.75
C MET A 60 5.33 -2.29 -12.80
N VAL A 61 5.70 -3.39 -12.12
CA VAL A 61 7.06 -3.96 -12.20
C VAL A 61 7.35 -4.38 -13.64
N LEU A 62 6.42 -5.03 -14.32
CA LEU A 62 6.56 -5.44 -15.72
C LEU A 62 6.69 -4.25 -16.69
N LYS A 63 6.07 -3.11 -16.36
CA LYS A 63 6.19 -1.86 -17.13
C LYS A 63 7.55 -1.18 -17.01
N GLY A 64 8.25 -1.35 -15.88
CA GLY A 64 9.53 -0.70 -15.58
C GLY A 64 10.77 -1.39 -16.17
N SER A 65 10.59 -2.51 -16.88
CA SER A 65 11.66 -3.30 -17.51
C SER A 65 11.79 -3.08 -19.02
N ARG A 66 11.30 -1.95 -19.54
CA ARG A 66 11.48 -1.52 -20.94
C ARG A 66 12.15 -0.17 -21.02
#